data_AF-A0A8M1FEK7-F1
#
_entry.id   AF-A0A8M1FEK7-F1
#
_cell.length_a   1.000
_cell.length_b   1.000
_cell.length_c   1.000
_cell.angle_alpha   90.00
_cell.angle_beta   90.00
_cell.angle_gamma   90.00
#
_symmetry.space_group_name_H-M   'P 1'
#
loop_
_entity.id
_entity.type
_entity.pdbx_description
1 polymer ?
#
loop_
_entity_poly.entity_id
_entity_poly.type
_entity_poly.pdbx_seq_one_letter_code
_entity_poly.pdbx_strand_id
1 'polypeptide(L)'
;MGDPERPEAARPELDERLSSDTNENEAKSDEEPLLRKSSRRFVIFPIQYPDIWKMYKQAQASFWTAEEVDLSKDLPHWNKLKSDEKYFISHILAFFAASDGIVNENLVERFSQEVQVPEARCFYGFQILIENVHSEMYSLLIDTYIRDPKKREFLFNAIETMPYVKKKADWALRWIEDRKSTFGERVVAFAAVEGIFFSGSFAAIFWLKKRGLMPGLTFSNELISRDEGLHCDFACLMFQYLVNKPSEERVREIIVNAVEIEQEFLTEALPVGLIGMNCVLMKQYIEFVADRLLVELGFSKRVDP
;
A
#
# COMPACT_ATOMS: atom_id res chain seq x y z
N MET A 1 67.29 -18.22 -3.23
CA MET A 1 66.13 -17.54 -3.82
C MET A 1 65.01 -17.67 -2.81
N GLY A 2 64.65 -16.57 -2.16
CA GLY A 2 63.58 -16.52 -1.18
C GLY A 2 62.23 -16.42 -1.88
N ASP A 3 61.21 -17.01 -1.26
CA ASP A 3 59.81 -16.80 -1.60
C ASP A 3 59.15 -16.24 -0.32
N PRO A 4 58.48 -15.08 -0.37
CA PRO A 4 57.96 -14.40 0.82
C PRO A 4 56.61 -14.95 1.25
N GLU A 5 56.37 -14.97 2.57
CA GLU A 5 55.09 -15.26 3.19
C GLU A 5 53.96 -14.41 2.58
N ARG A 6 52.88 -15.06 2.13
CA ARG A 6 51.60 -14.38 1.87
C ARG A 6 50.84 -14.25 3.21
N PRO A 7 50.27 -13.07 3.51
CA PRO A 7 49.39 -12.92 4.67
C PRO A 7 48.06 -13.64 4.41
N GLU A 8 47.61 -14.41 5.40
CA GLU A 8 46.30 -15.06 5.42
C GLU A 8 45.21 -13.97 5.45
N ALA A 9 44.51 -13.81 4.33
CA ALA A 9 43.46 -12.82 4.18
C ALA A 9 42.20 -13.30 4.92
N ALA A 10 41.88 -12.69 6.06
CA ALA A 10 40.60 -12.87 6.73
C ALA A 10 39.45 -12.37 5.83
N ARG A 11 38.58 -13.29 5.38
CA ARG A 11 37.22 -13.03 4.85
C ARG A 11 36.35 -14.30 5.00
N PRO A 12 35.02 -14.20 5.17
CA PRO A 12 34.26 -13.14 5.86
C PRO A 12 33.16 -13.73 6.80
N GLU A 13 32.99 -13.18 8.00
CA GLU A 13 31.82 -13.47 8.88
C GLU A 13 30.46 -13.07 8.28
N LEU A 14 30.43 -12.40 7.12
CA LEU A 14 29.20 -11.94 6.47
C LEU A 14 28.39 -13.06 5.81
N ASP A 15 29.05 -14.08 5.24
CA ASP A 15 28.38 -15.16 4.49
C ASP A 15 27.70 -16.16 5.44
N GLU A 16 28.30 -16.42 6.61
CA GLU A 16 27.71 -17.30 7.63
C GLU A 16 26.48 -16.67 8.29
N ARG A 17 26.46 -15.35 8.51
CA ARG A 17 25.30 -14.64 9.08
C ARG A 17 24.12 -14.59 8.13
N LEU A 18 24.36 -14.37 6.83
CA LEU A 18 23.30 -14.41 5.81
C LEU A 18 22.69 -15.81 5.71
N SER A 19 23.52 -16.86 5.74
CA SER A 19 23.08 -18.27 5.74
C SER A 19 22.29 -18.65 7.00
N SER A 20 22.71 -18.19 8.19
CA SER A 20 21.99 -18.46 9.44
C SER A 20 20.65 -17.75 9.51
N ASP A 21 20.57 -16.49 9.06
CA ASP A 21 19.32 -15.70 9.07
C ASP A 21 18.26 -16.31 8.14
N THR A 22 18.64 -16.83 6.96
CA THR A 22 17.68 -17.55 6.08
C THR A 22 17.17 -18.84 6.71
N ASN A 23 18.03 -19.63 7.36
CA ASN A 23 17.64 -20.89 8.01
C ASN A 23 16.70 -20.66 9.22
N GLU A 24 16.88 -19.58 9.99
CA GLU A 24 15.97 -19.24 11.09
C GLU A 24 14.60 -18.78 10.59
N ASN A 25 14.56 -17.99 9.52
CA ASN A 25 13.29 -17.53 8.94
C ASN A 25 12.51 -18.68 8.28
N GLU A 26 13.18 -19.65 7.65
CA GLU A 26 12.53 -20.87 7.14
C GLU A 26 11.96 -21.72 8.29
N ALA A 27 12.71 -21.93 9.37
CA ALA A 27 12.22 -22.67 10.53
C ALA A 27 11.00 -22.03 11.19
N LYS A 28 10.98 -20.69 11.31
CA LYS A 28 9.82 -19.93 11.81
C LYS A 28 8.61 -20.02 10.88
N SER A 29 8.83 -20.15 9.57
CA SER A 29 7.74 -20.27 8.60
C SER A 29 6.95 -21.58 8.70
N ASP A 30 7.58 -22.66 9.18
CA ASP A 30 6.93 -23.96 9.39
C ASP A 30 6.04 -24.00 10.65
N GLU A 31 6.23 -23.07 11.59
CA GLU A 31 5.34 -22.89 12.75
C GLU A 31 4.07 -22.12 12.37
N GLU A 32 4.16 -21.25 11.37
CA GLU A 32 3.07 -20.37 10.95
C GLU A 32 2.04 -21.10 10.07
N PRO A 33 0.77 -21.22 10.49
CA PRO A 33 -0.25 -21.91 9.71
C PRO A 33 -0.47 -21.31 8.32
N LEU A 34 -0.24 -20.00 8.17
CA LEU A 34 -0.36 -19.29 6.90
C LEU A 34 0.78 -19.61 5.92
N LEU A 35 1.98 -19.92 6.42
CA LEU A 35 3.21 -20.00 5.62
C LEU A 35 3.73 -21.43 5.45
N ARG A 36 3.32 -22.35 6.34
CA ARG A 36 3.74 -23.74 6.29
C ARG A 36 3.29 -24.41 4.99
N LYS A 37 4.26 -24.93 4.24
CA LYS A 37 4.01 -25.70 3.01
C LYS A 37 3.20 -26.96 3.35
N SER A 38 2.04 -27.11 2.71
CA SER A 38 1.18 -28.28 2.87
C SER A 38 0.80 -28.80 1.49
N SER A 39 1.18 -30.04 1.19
CA SER A 39 0.82 -30.73 -0.07
C SER A 39 -0.65 -31.17 -0.13
N ARG A 40 -1.45 -30.90 0.91
CA ARG A 40 -2.74 -31.56 1.13
C ARG A 40 -3.96 -30.84 0.55
N ARG A 41 -3.83 -29.65 -0.04
CA ARG A 41 -5.01 -28.89 -0.53
C ARG A 41 -4.75 -28.15 -1.85
N PHE A 42 -4.82 -28.89 -2.96
CA PHE A 42 -5.02 -28.30 -4.29
C PHE A 42 -6.50 -28.03 -4.61
N VAL A 43 -7.42 -28.56 -3.79
CA VAL A 43 -8.86 -28.32 -3.91
C VAL A 43 -9.33 -27.38 -2.82
N ILE A 44 -10.19 -26.42 -3.18
CA ILE A 44 -10.66 -25.36 -2.26
C ILE A 44 -11.60 -25.91 -1.18
N PHE A 45 -12.41 -26.93 -1.50
CA PHE A 45 -13.34 -27.53 -0.53
C PHE A 45 -12.74 -28.76 0.17
N PRO A 46 -13.12 -29.00 1.44
CA PRO A 46 -13.93 -28.15 2.31
C PRO A 46 -13.16 -26.92 2.83
N ILE A 47 -13.84 -25.77 2.93
CA ILE A 47 -13.27 -24.50 3.45
C ILE A 47 -12.80 -24.70 4.89
N GLN A 48 -11.56 -24.30 5.20
CA GLN A 48 -10.97 -24.40 6.54
C GLN A 48 -10.91 -23.05 7.25
N TYR A 49 -10.81 -21.95 6.49
CA TYR A 49 -10.75 -20.58 7.01
C TYR A 49 -11.96 -19.79 6.51
N PRO A 50 -13.14 -19.95 7.15
CA PRO A 50 -14.40 -19.40 6.66
C PRO A 50 -14.48 -17.86 6.71
N ASP A 51 -13.77 -17.22 7.62
CA ASP A 51 -13.60 -15.77 7.72
C ASP A 51 -12.74 -15.20 6.59
N ILE A 52 -11.58 -15.81 6.31
CA ILE A 52 -10.75 -15.48 5.14
C ILE A 52 -11.57 -15.64 3.85
N TRP A 53 -12.28 -16.76 3.72
CA TRP A 53 -13.15 -17.00 2.57
C TRP A 53 -14.30 -16.00 2.45
N LYS A 54 -14.86 -15.57 3.58
CA LYS A 54 -15.90 -14.53 3.61
C LYS A 54 -15.37 -13.20 3.09
N MET A 55 -14.16 -12.79 3.48
CA MET A 55 -13.53 -11.58 2.95
C MET A 55 -13.29 -11.68 1.45
N TYR A 56 -12.87 -12.85 0.95
CA TYR A 56 -12.78 -13.09 -0.49
C TYR A 56 -14.14 -12.93 -1.17
N LYS A 57 -15.22 -13.47 -0.59
CA LYS A 57 -16.58 -13.28 -1.13
C LYS A 57 -17.04 -11.83 -1.10
N GLN A 58 -16.64 -11.05 -0.09
CA GLN A 58 -16.91 -9.61 -0.04
C GLN A 58 -16.15 -8.86 -1.14
N ALA A 59 -14.88 -9.21 -1.40
CA ALA A 59 -14.11 -8.64 -2.50
C ALA A 59 -14.77 -8.98 -3.85
N GLN A 60 -15.12 -10.25 -4.08
CA GLN A 60 -15.83 -10.68 -5.29
C GLN A 60 -17.15 -9.94 -5.52
N ALA A 61 -17.93 -9.72 -4.45
CA ALA A 61 -19.20 -9.01 -4.52
C ALA A 61 -19.05 -7.51 -4.80
N SER A 62 -17.82 -6.98 -4.70
CA SER A 62 -17.49 -5.57 -4.88
C SER A 62 -16.86 -5.27 -6.26
N PHE A 63 -16.76 -6.29 -7.13
CA PHE A 63 -16.18 -6.16 -8.47
C PHE A 63 -16.77 -4.99 -9.25
N TRP A 64 -15.91 -4.25 -9.94
CA TRP A 64 -16.26 -3.17 -10.86
C TRP A 64 -15.19 -3.05 -11.95
N THR A 65 -15.51 -2.35 -13.05
CA THR A 65 -14.55 -1.99 -14.11
C THR A 65 -14.46 -0.49 -14.31
N ALA A 66 -13.35 -0.01 -14.87
CA ALA A 66 -13.11 1.42 -15.05
C ALA A 66 -14.16 2.09 -15.97
N GLU A 67 -14.75 1.35 -16.90
CA GLU A 67 -15.81 1.84 -17.80
C GLU A 67 -17.13 2.15 -17.10
N GLU A 68 -17.34 1.66 -15.87
CA GLU A 68 -18.51 2.02 -15.06
C GLU A 68 -18.44 3.47 -14.53
N VAL A 69 -17.27 4.11 -14.61
CA VAL A 69 -17.04 5.48 -14.15
C VAL A 69 -17.24 6.49 -15.29
N ASP A 70 -18.34 7.24 -15.27
CA ASP A 70 -18.61 8.31 -16.24
C ASP A 70 -17.74 9.56 -16.00
N LEU A 71 -16.72 9.75 -16.85
CA LEU A 71 -15.85 10.94 -16.83
C LEU A 71 -16.34 12.09 -17.73
N SER A 72 -17.46 11.95 -18.44
CA SER A 72 -17.91 12.92 -19.45
C SER A 72 -18.18 14.33 -18.91
N LYS A 73 -18.52 14.43 -17.62
CA LYS A 73 -18.85 15.70 -16.94
C LYS A 73 -17.65 16.32 -16.23
N ASP A 74 -16.53 15.62 -16.11
CA ASP A 74 -15.41 16.08 -15.31
C ASP A 74 -14.60 17.17 -16.01
N LEU A 75 -14.40 17.09 -17.33
CA LEU A 75 -13.59 18.07 -18.05
C LEU A 75 -14.13 19.52 -17.93
N PRO A 76 -15.45 19.77 -18.02
CA PRO A 76 -16.03 21.06 -17.69
C PRO A 76 -15.76 21.53 -16.25
N HIS A 77 -15.74 20.62 -15.27
CA HIS A 77 -15.41 20.95 -13.87
C HIS A 77 -13.92 21.29 -13.76
N TRP A 78 -13.05 20.41 -14.29
CA TRP A 78 -11.61 20.56 -14.34
C TRP A 78 -11.22 21.94 -14.86
N ASN A 79 -11.78 22.36 -16.00
CA ASN A 79 -11.44 23.64 -16.63
C ASN A 79 -11.73 24.85 -15.72
N LYS A 80 -12.75 24.77 -14.84
CA LYS A 80 -13.14 25.82 -13.90
C LYS A 80 -12.34 25.83 -12.60
N LEU A 81 -11.58 24.77 -12.31
CA LEU A 81 -10.74 24.71 -11.12
C LEU A 81 -9.62 25.74 -11.17
N LYS A 82 -9.24 26.24 -9.99
CA LYS A 82 -8.06 27.11 -9.81
C LYS A 82 -6.78 26.36 -10.18
N SER A 83 -5.71 27.10 -10.46
CA SER A 83 -4.38 26.54 -10.72
C SER A 83 -3.94 25.58 -9.61
N ASP A 84 -4.18 25.97 -8.37
CA ASP A 84 -3.73 25.25 -7.17
C ASP A 84 -4.51 23.96 -6.97
N GLU A 85 -5.82 23.98 -7.26
CA GLU A 85 -6.67 22.79 -7.23
C GLU A 85 -6.26 21.79 -8.33
N LYS A 86 -5.99 22.29 -9.54
CA LYS A 86 -5.48 21.46 -10.65
C LYS A 86 -4.12 20.87 -10.31
N TYR A 87 -3.23 21.67 -9.72
CA TYR A 87 -1.92 21.23 -9.29
C TYR A 87 -2.04 20.12 -8.24
N PHE A 88 -2.83 20.34 -7.19
CA PHE A 88 -3.07 19.36 -6.15
C PHE A 88 -3.60 18.04 -6.71
N ILE A 89 -4.70 18.09 -7.47
CA ILE A 89 -5.34 16.89 -8.02
C ILE A 89 -4.40 16.14 -8.97
N SER A 90 -3.68 16.84 -9.86
CA SER A 90 -2.80 16.14 -10.80
C SER A 90 -1.64 15.43 -10.10
N HIS A 91 -1.11 16.01 -9.01
CA HIS A 91 -0.01 15.42 -8.26
C HIS A 91 -0.47 14.26 -7.36
N ILE A 92 -1.69 14.31 -6.82
CA ILE A 92 -2.32 13.17 -6.14
C ILE A 92 -2.53 12.00 -7.11
N LEU A 93 -3.07 12.26 -8.30
CA LEU A 93 -3.28 11.21 -9.30
C LEU A 93 -1.96 10.57 -9.76
N ALA A 94 -0.91 11.38 -9.91
CA ALA A 94 0.42 10.90 -10.26
C ALA A 94 1.03 10.00 -9.17
N PHE A 95 0.81 10.34 -7.89
CA PHE A 95 1.18 9.50 -6.76
C PHE A 95 0.44 8.15 -6.79
N PHE A 96 -0.88 8.16 -7.00
CA PHE A 96 -1.67 6.94 -7.06
C PHE A 96 -1.27 6.04 -8.21
N ALA A 97 -1.15 6.57 -9.43
CA ALA A 97 -0.77 5.81 -10.62
C ALA A 97 0.56 5.04 -10.47
N ALA A 98 1.48 5.54 -9.64
CA ALA A 98 2.72 4.85 -9.30
C ALA A 98 2.57 3.83 -8.16
N SER A 99 1.69 4.10 -7.19
CA SER A 99 1.61 3.34 -5.94
C SER A 99 0.90 2.01 -6.08
N ASP A 100 -0.22 1.94 -6.82
CA ASP A 100 -0.95 0.67 -7.03
C ASP A 100 -0.05 -0.36 -7.75
N GLY A 101 0.83 0.09 -8.65
CA GLY A 101 1.85 -0.77 -9.28
C GLY A 101 2.81 -1.41 -8.29
N ILE A 102 3.27 -0.64 -7.29
CA ILE A 102 4.18 -1.13 -6.23
C ILE A 102 3.46 -2.12 -5.32
N VAL A 103 2.21 -1.85 -4.95
CA VAL A 103 1.38 -2.80 -4.18
C VAL A 103 1.24 -4.11 -4.94
N ASN A 104 0.93 -4.03 -6.23
CA ASN A 104 0.74 -5.21 -7.08
C ASN A 104 2.02 -6.05 -7.21
N GLU A 105 3.19 -5.42 -7.35
CA GLU A 105 4.49 -6.11 -7.37
C GLU A 105 4.72 -6.90 -6.07
N ASN A 106 4.44 -6.31 -4.91
CA ASN A 106 4.51 -7.02 -3.63
C ASN A 106 3.55 -8.22 -3.56
N LEU A 107 2.29 -8.03 -4.00
CA LEU A 107 1.29 -9.10 -3.95
C LEU A 107 1.71 -10.29 -4.82
N VAL A 108 2.19 -10.02 -6.03
CA VAL A 108 2.59 -11.05 -7.01
C VAL A 108 3.89 -11.75 -6.60
N GLU A 109 4.91 -11.00 -6.19
CA GLU A 109 6.24 -11.56 -5.92
C GLU A 109 6.39 -12.11 -4.50
N ARG A 110 5.66 -11.55 -3.53
CA ARG A 110 5.81 -11.87 -2.09
C ARG A 110 4.57 -12.56 -1.55
N PHE A 111 3.53 -11.80 -1.20
CA PHE A 111 2.45 -12.32 -0.33
C PHE A 111 1.70 -13.51 -0.93
N SER A 112 1.37 -13.48 -2.23
CA SER A 112 0.67 -14.60 -2.88
C SER A 112 1.53 -15.87 -3.03
N GLN A 113 2.86 -15.72 -3.04
CA GLN A 113 3.80 -16.84 -3.13
C GLN A 113 4.08 -17.46 -1.77
N GLU A 114 4.24 -16.62 -0.75
CA GLU A 114 4.58 -17.02 0.62
C GLU A 114 3.40 -17.66 1.36
N VAL A 115 2.20 -17.09 1.24
CA VAL A 115 1.01 -17.63 1.91
C VAL A 115 0.57 -18.93 1.24
N GLN A 116 0.39 -19.99 2.00
CA GLN A 116 0.05 -21.34 1.52
C GLN A 116 -1.44 -21.67 1.65
N VAL A 117 -2.20 -20.85 2.38
CA VAL A 117 -3.65 -21.05 2.57
C VAL A 117 -4.42 -20.68 1.29
N PRO A 118 -5.16 -21.62 0.67
CA PRO A 118 -5.80 -21.38 -0.62
C PRO A 118 -6.91 -20.32 -0.54
N GLU A 119 -7.64 -20.23 0.58
CA GLU A 119 -8.63 -19.18 0.81
C GLU A 119 -8.01 -17.77 0.74
N ALA A 120 -6.81 -17.60 1.29
CA ALA A 120 -6.07 -16.33 1.26
C ALA A 120 -5.49 -16.04 -0.12
N ARG A 121 -4.97 -17.06 -0.82
CA ARG A 121 -4.56 -16.93 -2.22
C ARG A 121 -5.71 -16.50 -3.13
N CYS A 122 -6.93 -16.95 -2.88
CA CYS A 122 -8.11 -16.48 -3.60
C CYS A 122 -8.38 -14.98 -3.36
N PHE A 123 -8.23 -14.50 -2.12
CA PHE A 123 -8.32 -13.07 -1.82
C PHE A 123 -7.24 -12.28 -2.58
N TYR A 124 -5.97 -12.66 -2.42
CA TYR A 124 -4.86 -11.95 -3.08
C TYR A 124 -4.96 -11.98 -4.61
N GLY A 125 -5.42 -13.09 -5.20
CA GLY A 125 -5.65 -13.15 -6.65
C GLY A 125 -6.74 -12.17 -7.12
N PHE A 126 -7.74 -11.90 -6.27
CA PHE A 126 -8.76 -10.89 -6.56
C PHE A 126 -8.26 -9.47 -6.29
N GLN A 127 -7.46 -9.28 -5.23
CA GLN A 127 -6.80 -8.00 -4.94
C GLN A 127 -5.90 -7.58 -6.11
N ILE A 128 -5.03 -8.48 -6.61
CA ILE A 128 -4.20 -8.23 -7.80
C ILE A 128 -5.05 -7.80 -9.01
N LEU A 129 -6.21 -8.42 -9.21
CA LEU A 129 -7.13 -8.02 -10.28
C LEU A 129 -7.62 -6.57 -10.06
N ILE A 130 -8.08 -6.24 -8.86
CA ILE A 130 -8.66 -4.91 -8.60
C ILE A 130 -7.59 -3.81 -8.60
N GLU A 131 -6.35 -4.08 -8.17
CA GLU A 131 -5.23 -3.13 -8.28
C GLU A 131 -4.91 -2.77 -9.74
N ASN A 132 -5.08 -3.72 -10.67
CA ASN A 132 -4.95 -3.44 -12.10
C ASN A 132 -6.09 -2.51 -12.59
N VAL A 133 -7.31 -2.69 -12.08
CA VAL A 133 -8.44 -1.79 -12.37
C VAL A 133 -8.19 -0.40 -11.78
N HIS A 134 -7.63 -0.31 -10.56
CA HIS A 134 -7.24 0.97 -9.95
C HIS A 134 -6.20 1.69 -10.81
N SER A 135 -5.15 0.98 -11.22
CA SER A 135 -4.09 1.51 -12.08
C SER A 135 -4.62 2.03 -13.42
N GLU A 136 -5.55 1.30 -14.05
CA GLU A 136 -6.25 1.75 -15.26
C GLU A 136 -7.09 3.00 -14.99
N MET A 137 -7.87 3.01 -13.91
CA MET A 137 -8.73 4.13 -13.54
C MET A 137 -7.92 5.41 -13.32
N TYR A 138 -6.80 5.35 -12.59
CA TYR A 138 -5.92 6.51 -12.41
C TYR A 138 -5.29 6.99 -13.71
N SER A 139 -4.91 6.06 -14.60
CA SER A 139 -4.39 6.39 -15.93
C SER A 139 -5.44 7.11 -16.79
N LEU A 140 -6.69 6.64 -16.77
CA LEU A 140 -7.82 7.26 -17.47
C LEU A 140 -8.14 8.66 -16.93
N LEU A 141 -8.09 8.85 -15.61
CA LEU A 141 -8.27 10.16 -14.96
C LEU A 141 -7.18 11.14 -15.44
N ILE A 142 -5.91 10.72 -15.42
CA ILE A 142 -4.79 11.54 -15.89
C ILE A 142 -4.94 11.88 -17.38
N ASP A 143 -5.25 10.90 -18.23
CA ASP A 143 -5.40 11.14 -19.68
C ASP A 143 -6.57 12.09 -20.00
N THR A 144 -7.66 11.98 -19.23
CA THR A 144 -8.83 12.85 -19.36
C THR A 144 -8.49 14.29 -19.00
N TYR A 145 -7.81 14.52 -17.87
CA TYR A 145 -7.58 15.87 -17.33
C TYR A 145 -6.36 16.56 -17.92
N ILE A 146 -5.32 15.80 -18.27
CA ILE A 146 -4.00 16.29 -18.68
C ILE A 146 -3.80 16.08 -20.18
N ARG A 147 -4.25 17.08 -20.95
CA ARG A 147 -4.19 17.05 -22.43
C ARG A 147 -2.80 17.33 -23.00
N ASP A 148 -1.91 17.97 -22.23
CA ASP A 148 -0.53 18.19 -22.65
C ASP A 148 0.29 16.89 -22.46
N PRO A 149 0.78 16.27 -23.56
CA PRO A 149 1.50 15.00 -23.47
C PRO A 149 2.79 15.11 -22.65
N LYS A 150 3.48 16.26 -22.66
CA LYS A 150 4.71 16.45 -21.88
C LYS A 150 4.42 16.47 -20.38
N LYS A 151 3.33 17.16 -20.00
CA LYS A 151 2.89 17.18 -18.60
C LYS A 151 2.40 15.81 -18.15
N ARG A 152 1.71 15.07 -19.03
CA ARG A 152 1.27 13.70 -18.74
C ARG A 152 2.45 12.76 -18.54
N GLU A 153 3.46 12.82 -19.40
CA GLU A 153 4.71 12.04 -19.25
C GLU A 153 5.45 12.38 -17.94
N PHE A 154 5.51 13.66 -17.56
CA PHE A 154 6.07 14.06 -16.27
C PHE A 154 5.33 13.42 -15.08
N LEU A 155 3.99 13.36 -15.14
CA LEU A 155 3.16 12.81 -14.07
C LEU A 155 3.21 11.28 -14.01
N PHE A 156 3.29 10.58 -15.16
CA PHE A 156 3.43 9.12 -15.17
C PHE A 156 4.79 8.67 -14.65
N ASN A 157 5.83 9.50 -14.77
CA ASN A 157 7.15 9.24 -14.22
C ASN A 157 7.35 9.81 -12.79
N ALA A 158 6.27 9.96 -12.00
CA ALA A 158 6.31 10.64 -10.71
C ALA A 158 7.32 10.08 -9.70
N ILE A 159 7.63 8.77 -9.74
CA ILE A 159 8.67 8.18 -8.89
C ILE A 159 10.04 8.81 -9.16
N GLU A 160 10.33 9.19 -10.40
CA GLU A 160 11.60 9.82 -10.78
C GLU A 160 11.52 11.35 -10.72
N THR A 161 10.36 11.92 -11.03
CA THR A 161 10.20 13.36 -11.23
C THR A 161 9.71 14.11 -10.00
N MET A 162 9.15 13.42 -8.99
CA MET A 162 8.56 14.01 -7.79
C MET A 162 9.19 13.44 -6.51
N PRO A 163 10.09 14.18 -5.82
CA PRO A 163 10.87 13.67 -4.69
C PRO A 163 10.05 13.06 -3.54
N TYR A 164 8.85 13.57 -3.28
CA TYR A 164 8.00 13.08 -2.19
C TYR A 164 7.22 11.82 -2.58
N VAL A 165 6.86 11.66 -3.86
CA VAL A 165 6.35 10.38 -4.38
C VAL A 165 7.46 9.35 -4.32
N LYS A 166 8.67 9.73 -4.72
CA LYS A 166 9.86 8.90 -4.57
C LYS A 166 10.06 8.43 -3.12
N LYS A 167 9.98 9.32 -2.14
CA LYS A 167 10.14 8.96 -0.71
C LYS A 167 9.14 7.89 -0.26
N LYS A 168 7.86 8.02 -0.64
CA LYS A 168 6.81 7.02 -0.33
C LYS A 168 7.03 5.72 -1.09
N ALA A 169 7.40 5.80 -2.37
CA ALA A 169 7.71 4.65 -3.21
C ALA A 169 8.92 3.87 -2.67
N ASP A 170 10.04 4.55 -2.42
CA ASP A 170 11.27 3.98 -1.85
C ASP A 170 10.97 3.32 -0.48
N TRP A 171 10.08 3.91 0.33
CA TRP A 171 9.65 3.31 1.60
C TRP A 171 8.88 2.00 1.40
N ALA A 172 8.00 1.90 0.40
CA ALA A 172 7.25 0.68 0.11
C ALA A 172 8.15 -0.39 -0.54
N LEU A 173 8.94 0.00 -1.54
CA LEU A 173 9.87 -0.87 -2.26
C LEU A 173 10.87 -1.55 -1.33
N ARG A 174 11.36 -0.84 -0.29
CA ARG A 174 12.28 -1.46 0.70
C ARG A 174 11.69 -2.73 1.33
N TRP A 175 10.37 -2.78 1.55
CA TRP A 175 9.71 -3.93 2.17
C TRP A 175 9.49 -5.10 1.19
N ILE A 176 9.45 -4.80 -0.11
CA ILE A 176 9.42 -5.80 -1.19
C ILE A 176 10.80 -6.42 -1.38
N GLU A 177 11.85 -5.61 -1.32
CA GLU A 177 13.23 -6.04 -1.48
C GLU A 177 13.77 -6.73 -0.22
N ASP A 178 13.27 -6.36 0.97
CA ASP A 178 13.79 -6.89 2.23
C ASP A 178 13.56 -8.40 2.38
N ARG A 179 14.67 -9.10 2.59
CA ARG A 179 14.75 -10.55 2.83
C ARG A 179 14.96 -10.88 4.32
N LYS A 180 15.18 -9.88 5.17
CA LYS A 180 15.42 -10.05 6.61
C LYS A 180 14.12 -9.94 7.40
N SER A 181 13.26 -8.96 7.09
CA SER A 181 12.01 -8.79 7.81
C SER A 181 11.03 -9.95 7.64
N THR A 182 10.35 -10.24 8.74
CA THR A 182 9.35 -11.31 8.81
C THR A 182 8.12 -10.99 7.95
N PHE A 183 7.33 -12.03 7.66
CA PHE A 183 6.02 -11.83 7.01
C PHE A 183 5.12 -10.89 7.84
N GLY A 184 5.11 -11.02 9.16
CA GLY A 184 4.31 -10.16 10.04
C GLY A 184 4.67 -8.67 9.95
N GLU A 185 5.97 -8.34 9.94
CA GLU A 185 6.42 -6.94 9.76
C GLU A 185 5.99 -6.39 8.39
N ARG A 186 6.15 -7.19 7.33
CA ARG A 186 5.76 -6.76 5.97
C ARG A 186 4.25 -6.62 5.82
N VAL A 187 3.45 -7.47 6.44
CA VAL A 187 1.98 -7.32 6.46
C VAL A 187 1.58 -6.01 7.12
N VAL A 188 2.20 -5.64 8.26
CA VAL A 188 1.95 -4.32 8.88
C VAL A 188 2.39 -3.18 7.97
N ALA A 189 3.55 -3.31 7.32
CA ALA A 189 4.04 -2.29 6.41
C ALA A 189 3.09 -2.04 5.23
N PHE A 190 2.59 -3.10 4.59
CA PHE A 190 1.64 -2.97 3.48
C PHE A 190 0.24 -2.54 3.94
N ALA A 191 -0.21 -2.95 5.13
CA ALA A 191 -1.40 -2.38 5.74
C ALA A 191 -1.27 -0.86 5.96
N ALA A 192 -0.06 -0.37 6.26
CA ALA A 192 0.22 1.06 6.36
C ALA A 192 0.30 1.76 4.98
N VAL A 193 0.76 1.07 3.93
CA VAL A 193 0.69 1.61 2.55
C VAL A 193 -0.77 1.83 2.15
N GLU A 194 -1.59 0.78 2.19
CA GLU A 194 -2.98 0.83 1.74
C GLU A 194 -3.86 1.66 2.70
N GLY A 195 -3.59 1.57 4.00
CA GLY A 195 -4.40 2.18 5.05
C GLY A 195 -3.99 3.60 5.47
N ILE A 196 -2.70 3.97 5.40
CA ILE A 196 -2.18 5.27 5.87
C ILE A 196 -1.71 6.13 4.69
N PHE A 197 -0.83 5.62 3.82
CA PHE A 197 -0.28 6.42 2.71
C PHE A 197 -1.34 6.89 1.71
N PHE A 198 -2.49 6.22 1.61
CA PHE A 198 -3.58 6.67 0.74
C PHE A 198 -4.63 7.51 1.49
N SER A 199 -4.64 7.45 2.81
CA SER A 199 -5.75 7.94 3.64
C SER A 199 -6.05 9.42 3.45
N GLY A 200 -5.04 10.29 3.51
CA GLY A 200 -5.25 11.73 3.40
C GLY A 200 -5.56 12.17 1.96
N SER A 201 -5.06 11.43 0.98
CA SER A 201 -5.37 11.62 -0.44
C SER A 201 -6.85 11.30 -0.73
N PHE A 202 -7.36 10.18 -0.20
CA PHE A 202 -8.79 9.85 -0.27
C PHE A 202 -9.65 10.90 0.43
N ALA A 203 -9.27 11.33 1.63
CA ALA A 203 -9.99 12.37 2.36
C ALA A 203 -10.02 13.71 1.60
N ALA A 204 -8.94 14.07 0.93
CA ALA A 204 -8.86 15.26 0.09
C ALA A 204 -9.80 15.19 -1.13
N ILE A 205 -9.97 14.02 -1.74
CA ILE A 205 -10.93 13.84 -2.85
C ILE A 205 -12.38 13.86 -2.32
N PHE A 206 -12.65 13.27 -1.16
CA PHE A 206 -13.95 13.41 -0.49
C PHE A 206 -14.29 14.87 -0.15
N TRP A 207 -13.30 15.70 0.14
CA TRP A 207 -13.50 17.14 0.29
C TRP A 207 -13.98 17.81 -1.01
N LEU A 208 -13.47 17.39 -2.18
CA LEU A 208 -13.96 17.87 -3.48
C LEU A 208 -15.41 17.42 -3.72
N LYS A 209 -15.77 16.19 -3.33
CA LYS A 209 -17.16 15.69 -3.38
C LYS A 209 -18.09 16.59 -2.57
N LYS A 210 -17.71 16.96 -1.35
CA LYS A 210 -18.48 17.89 -0.49
C LYS A 210 -18.73 19.24 -1.16
N ARG A 211 -17.82 19.68 -2.03
CA ARG A 211 -17.92 20.93 -2.81
C ARG A 211 -18.67 20.76 -4.14
N GLY A 212 -19.12 19.55 -4.47
CA GLY A 212 -19.83 19.26 -5.73
C GLY A 212 -18.93 19.30 -6.97
N LEU A 213 -17.65 18.96 -6.82
CA LEU A 213 -16.66 19.03 -7.90
C LEU A 213 -16.26 17.63 -8.39
N MET A 214 -15.92 17.52 -9.68
CA MET A 214 -15.30 16.34 -10.30
C MET A 214 -16.06 15.01 -10.00
N PRO A 215 -17.32 14.88 -10.44
CA PRO A 215 -18.16 13.72 -10.08
C PRO A 215 -17.53 12.36 -10.43
N GLY A 216 -16.87 12.25 -11.59
CA GLY A 216 -16.16 11.05 -12.03
C GLY A 216 -15.00 10.69 -11.09
N LEU A 217 -14.10 11.64 -10.83
CA LEU A 217 -13.00 11.49 -9.85
C LEU A 217 -13.51 11.07 -8.46
N THR A 218 -14.58 11.71 -7.99
CA THR A 218 -15.08 11.44 -6.63
C THR A 218 -15.77 10.09 -6.54
N PHE A 219 -16.45 9.66 -7.61
CA PHE A 219 -17.10 8.36 -7.66
C PHE A 219 -16.08 7.22 -7.75
N SER A 220 -15.05 7.33 -8.60
CA SER A 220 -13.97 6.33 -8.61
C SER A 220 -13.24 6.26 -7.28
N ASN A 221 -13.00 7.41 -6.62
CA ASN A 221 -12.41 7.45 -5.28
C ASN A 221 -13.27 6.72 -4.23
N GLU A 222 -14.60 6.74 -4.34
CA GLU A 222 -15.47 5.96 -3.44
C GLU A 222 -15.27 4.45 -3.60
N LEU A 223 -15.11 3.99 -4.84
CA LEU A 223 -14.87 2.58 -5.14
C LEU A 223 -13.49 2.16 -4.65
N ILE A 224 -12.45 2.90 -5.04
CA ILE A 224 -11.06 2.57 -4.68
C ILE A 224 -10.85 2.65 -3.17
N SER A 225 -11.30 3.71 -2.50
CA SER A 225 -11.11 3.82 -1.04
C SER A 225 -11.87 2.76 -0.24
N ARG A 226 -12.98 2.22 -0.78
CA ARG A 226 -13.67 1.07 -0.20
C ARG A 226 -12.84 -0.20 -0.36
N ASP A 227 -12.25 -0.40 -1.53
CA ASP A 227 -11.45 -1.58 -1.86
C ASP A 227 -10.16 -1.59 -1.02
N GLU A 228 -9.43 -0.47 -0.94
CA GLU A 228 -8.27 -0.31 -0.05
C GLU A 228 -8.61 -0.52 1.43
N GLY A 229 -9.80 -0.10 1.86
CA GLY A 229 -10.29 -0.40 3.20
C GLY A 229 -10.40 -1.90 3.45
N LEU A 230 -10.95 -2.65 2.48
CA LEU A 230 -11.06 -4.11 2.57
C LEU A 230 -9.70 -4.82 2.50
N HIS A 231 -8.74 -4.29 1.73
CA HIS A 231 -7.37 -4.80 1.65
C HIS A 231 -6.66 -4.63 3.01
N CYS A 232 -6.77 -3.45 3.61
CA CYS A 232 -6.22 -3.14 4.93
C CYS A 232 -6.84 -4.05 6.03
N ASP A 233 -8.16 -4.22 6.01
CA ASP A 233 -8.86 -5.15 6.91
C ASP A 233 -8.36 -6.59 6.73
N PHE A 234 -8.09 -7.00 5.48
CA PHE A 234 -7.58 -8.34 5.19
C PHE A 234 -6.15 -8.53 5.69
N ALA A 235 -5.30 -7.51 5.57
CA ALA A 235 -3.96 -7.52 6.16
C ALA A 235 -4.03 -7.68 7.69
N CYS A 236 -4.97 -7.00 8.35
CA CYS A 236 -5.22 -7.19 9.79
C CYS A 236 -5.68 -8.62 10.11
N LEU A 237 -6.57 -9.21 9.31
CA LEU A 237 -6.98 -10.60 9.48
C LEU A 237 -5.79 -11.58 9.32
N MET A 238 -4.93 -11.38 8.31
CA MET A 238 -3.73 -12.19 8.14
C MET A 238 -2.80 -12.05 9.35
N PHE A 239 -2.64 -10.83 9.86
CA PHE A 239 -1.87 -10.56 11.07
C PHE A 239 -2.41 -11.31 12.28
N GLN A 240 -3.73 -11.39 12.46
CA GLN A 240 -4.34 -12.13 13.57
C GLN A 240 -3.99 -13.63 13.56
N TYR A 241 -3.88 -14.23 12.38
CA TYR A 241 -3.52 -15.64 12.19
C TYR A 241 -2.05 -15.97 12.42
N LEU A 242 -1.19 -14.96 12.59
CA LEU A 242 0.21 -15.18 12.95
C LEU A 242 0.36 -15.64 14.40
N VAL A 243 1.17 -16.67 14.58
CA VAL A 243 1.57 -17.20 15.88
C VAL A 243 2.68 -16.31 16.47
N ASN A 244 3.73 -16.07 15.70
CA ASN A 244 4.90 -15.29 16.06
C ASN A 244 4.80 -13.88 15.49
N LYS A 245 3.97 -13.04 16.12
CA LYS A 245 3.78 -11.63 15.74
C LYS A 245 5.02 -10.77 16.08
N PRO A 246 5.33 -9.72 15.31
CA PRO A 246 6.28 -8.71 15.71
C PRO A 246 5.85 -8.04 17.04
N SER A 247 6.82 -7.49 17.78
CA SER A 247 6.55 -6.78 19.03
C SER A 247 5.70 -5.53 18.77
N GLU A 248 4.91 -5.12 19.77
CA GLU A 248 4.13 -3.88 19.69
C GLU A 248 5.02 -2.66 19.39
N GLU A 249 6.21 -2.61 19.96
CA GLU A 249 7.22 -1.57 19.67
C GLU A 249 7.57 -1.52 18.18
N ARG A 250 7.84 -2.68 17.57
CA ARG A 250 8.18 -2.76 16.15
C ARG A 250 7.01 -2.37 15.26
N VAL A 251 5.79 -2.81 15.59
CA VAL A 251 4.56 -2.43 14.87
C VAL A 251 4.34 -0.92 14.93
N ARG A 252 4.50 -0.32 16.10
CA ARG A 252 4.39 1.13 16.30
C ARG A 252 5.44 1.88 15.49
N GLU A 253 6.69 1.44 15.49
CA GLU A 253 7.75 2.08 14.69
C GLU A 253 7.38 2.16 13.21
N ILE A 254 6.88 1.05 12.63
CA ILE A 254 6.45 0.99 11.22
C ILE A 254 5.31 1.98 10.96
N ILE A 255 4.29 1.99 11.83
CA ILE A 255 3.11 2.84 11.68
C ILE A 255 3.42 4.32 11.89
N VAL A 256 4.18 4.68 12.93
CA VAL A 256 4.61 6.06 13.21
C VAL A 256 5.40 6.61 12.03
N ASN A 257 6.35 5.83 11.50
CA ASN A 257 7.14 6.27 10.36
C ASN A 257 6.27 6.48 9.10
N ALA A 258 5.24 5.66 8.89
CA ALA A 258 4.28 5.87 7.81
C ALA A 258 3.45 7.15 8.03
N VAL A 259 3.03 7.44 9.26
CA VAL A 259 2.30 8.66 9.62
C VAL A 259 3.14 9.91 9.36
N GLU A 260 4.40 9.93 9.79
CA GLU A 260 5.30 11.08 9.59
C GLU A 260 5.46 11.40 8.10
N ILE A 261 5.68 10.38 7.27
CA ILE A 261 5.83 10.54 5.82
C ILE A 261 4.53 11.07 5.19
N GLU A 262 3.37 10.56 5.60
CA GLU A 262 2.09 11.01 5.06
C GLU A 262 1.73 12.43 5.51
N GLN A 263 2.06 12.80 6.75
CA GLN A 263 1.88 14.15 7.24
C GLN A 263 2.77 15.16 6.49
N GLU A 264 4.04 14.84 6.28
CA GLU A 264 4.95 15.65 5.47
C GLU A 264 4.41 15.81 4.04
N PHE A 265 3.94 14.71 3.43
CA PHE A 265 3.38 14.74 2.08
C PHE A 265 2.20 15.71 1.94
N LEU A 266 1.24 15.67 2.87
CA LEU A 266 0.00 16.45 2.75
C LEU A 266 0.01 17.82 3.46
N THR A 267 1.09 18.16 4.16
CA THR A 267 1.20 19.46 4.82
C THR A 267 2.37 20.31 4.35
N GLU A 268 3.38 19.71 3.73
CA GLU A 268 4.58 20.41 3.26
C GLU A 268 4.76 20.25 1.75
N ALA A 269 4.80 19.02 1.26
CA ALA A 269 5.09 18.72 -0.15
C ALA A 269 3.94 19.09 -1.10
N LEU A 270 2.73 18.62 -0.76
CA LEU A 270 1.51 18.86 -1.50
C LEU A 270 0.43 19.33 -0.51
N PRO A 271 0.54 20.57 0.00
CA PRO A 271 -0.30 21.01 1.11
C PRO A 271 -1.78 21.00 0.75
N VAL A 272 -2.60 20.38 1.59
CA VAL A 272 -4.07 20.35 1.41
C VAL A 272 -4.73 21.75 1.47
N GLY A 273 -3.98 22.76 1.92
CA GLY A 273 -4.36 24.17 1.79
C GLY A 273 -4.63 24.61 0.35
N LEU A 274 -4.00 23.96 -0.65
CA LEU A 274 -4.19 24.24 -2.08
C LEU A 274 -5.63 23.99 -2.56
N ILE A 275 -6.38 23.13 -1.86
CA ILE A 275 -7.81 22.84 -2.11
C ILE A 275 -8.73 23.41 -1.02
N GLY A 276 -8.19 24.24 -0.12
CA GLY A 276 -8.93 24.92 0.94
C GLY A 276 -9.21 24.06 2.18
N MET A 277 -8.43 22.99 2.43
CA MET A 277 -8.48 22.23 3.68
C MET A 277 -7.49 22.78 4.71
N ASN A 278 -7.65 22.39 5.97
CA ASN A 278 -6.75 22.77 7.06
C ASN A 278 -5.69 21.67 7.29
N CYS A 279 -4.41 22.02 7.17
CA CYS A 279 -3.30 21.08 7.35
C CYS A 279 -3.24 20.46 8.76
N VAL A 280 -3.61 21.19 9.82
CA VAL A 280 -3.64 20.67 11.19
C VAL A 280 -4.70 19.58 11.33
N LEU A 281 -5.89 19.79 10.74
CA LEU A 281 -6.94 18.77 10.74
C LEU A 281 -6.57 17.56 9.89
N MET A 282 -5.77 17.75 8.82
CA MET A 282 -5.27 16.63 8.03
C MET A 282 -4.29 15.77 8.84
N LYS A 283 -3.34 16.38 9.58
CA LYS A 283 -2.44 15.64 10.48
C LYS A 283 -3.22 14.80 11.50
N GLN A 284 -4.20 15.42 12.16
CA GLN A 284 -5.07 14.75 13.13
C GLN A 284 -5.87 13.60 12.49
N TYR A 285 -6.32 13.76 11.24
CA TYR A 285 -7.02 12.70 10.52
C TYR A 285 -6.09 11.50 10.21
N ILE A 286 -4.86 11.76 9.77
CA ILE A 286 -3.87 10.70 9.52
C ILE A 286 -3.56 9.93 10.82
N GLU A 287 -3.38 10.64 11.94
CA GLU A 287 -3.19 10.03 13.26
C GLU A 287 -4.40 9.18 13.67
N PHE A 288 -5.63 9.67 13.45
CA PHE A 288 -6.84 8.91 13.72
C PHE A 288 -6.90 7.61 12.92
N VAL A 289 -6.53 7.64 11.64
CA VAL A 289 -6.50 6.45 10.78
C VAL A 289 -5.45 5.45 11.27
N ALA A 290 -4.27 5.92 11.65
CA ALA A 290 -3.22 5.08 12.19
C ALA A 290 -3.58 4.46 13.56
N ASP A 291 -4.23 5.22 14.44
CA ASP A 291 -4.76 4.70 15.71
C ASP A 291 -5.82 3.63 15.48
N ARG A 292 -6.67 3.79 14.47
CA ARG A 292 -7.64 2.75 14.08
C ARG A 292 -6.93 1.49 13.60
N LEU A 293 -5.91 1.62 12.75
CA LEU A 293 -5.11 0.48 12.27
C LEU A 293 -4.42 -0.26 13.43
N LEU A 294 -3.82 0.47 14.38
CA LEU A 294 -3.22 -0.12 15.58
C LEU A 294 -4.24 -0.96 16.37
N VAL A 295 -5.46 -0.47 16.52
CA VAL A 295 -6.54 -1.19 17.23
C VAL A 295 -6.96 -2.45 16.49
N GLU A 296 -7.11 -2.39 15.16
CA GLU A 296 -7.46 -3.57 14.35
C GLU A 296 -6.35 -4.65 14.34
N LEU A 297 -5.09 -4.22 14.49
CA LEU A 297 -3.94 -5.11 14.71
C LEU A 297 -3.85 -5.67 16.14
N GLY A 298 -4.72 -5.23 17.05
CA GLY A 298 -4.82 -5.71 18.43
C GLY A 298 -3.98 -4.93 19.46
N PHE A 299 -3.52 -3.73 19.11
CA PHE A 299 -2.69 -2.88 19.98
C PHE A 299 -3.46 -1.67 20.54
N SER A 300 -2.88 -1.00 21.53
CA SER A 300 -3.50 0.17 22.14
C SER A 300 -3.39 1.43 21.26
N LYS A 301 -4.35 2.35 21.38
CA LYS A 301 -4.29 3.65 20.70
C LYS A 301 -3.13 4.49 21.22
N ARG A 302 -2.47 5.21 20.31
CA ARG A 302 -1.51 6.32 20.45
C ARG A 302 -0.40 6.14 19.45
N VAL A 303 -0.56 6.81 18.32
CA VAL A 303 0.60 7.36 17.61
C VAL A 303 0.98 8.63 18.38
N ASP A 304 1.99 8.56 19.25
CA ASP A 304 2.67 9.76 19.77
C ASP A 304 3.90 9.96 18.84
N PRO A 305 3.78 10.73 17.74
CA PRO A 305 4.92 11.07 16.89
C PRO A 305 5.91 12.01 17.61
#